data_AF-A0A964FSV8-F1
#
_entry.id   AF-A0A964FSV8-F1
#
_cell.length_a   1.000
_cell.length_b   1.000
_cell.length_c   1.000
_cell.angle_alpha   90.00
_cell.angle_beta   90.00
_cell.angle_gamma   90.00
#
_symmetry.space_group_name_H-M   'P 1'
#
loop_
_entity.id
_entity.type
_entity.pdbx_description
1 polymer ?
#
loop_
_entity_poly.entity_id
_entity_poly.type
_entity_poly.pdbx_seq_one_letter_code
_entity_poly.pdbx_strand_id
1 'polypeptide(L)'
;MPNNKYQNKDEVSVPIGNGLIYVFETNVDTAERTALGQTAIAATVPANAFKGGNSPKPRRARRLTADGWNSSFCAETPTTVIPALKAAGWQVGRTPKKRGIITGATARAVTVYATVRGIKFAWNMPTETRASITDATMTALGIQVATAADTDTLVWGASLPRPAKVQFKRTTAPLGGGADILTTYCGQAQEDNLPAGWKIIQPRLKFPGDPVTP
;
A
#
# COMPACT_ATOMS: atom_id res chain seq x y z
N MET A 1 1.94 -7.26 -36.57
CA MET A 1 2.09 -5.86 -36.10
C MET A 1 3.31 -5.80 -35.20
N PRO A 2 4.21 -4.81 -35.34
CA PRO A 2 5.37 -4.72 -34.45
C PRO A 2 4.89 -4.52 -33.01
N ASN A 3 5.32 -5.40 -32.10
CA ASN A 3 5.00 -5.32 -30.68
C ASN A 3 5.46 -3.97 -30.15
N ASN A 4 4.51 -3.11 -29.82
CA ASN A 4 4.82 -1.83 -29.21
C ASN A 4 5.44 -2.09 -27.84
N LYS A 5 6.70 -1.66 -27.62
CA LYS A 5 7.43 -1.75 -26.34
C LYS A 5 6.61 -1.20 -25.16
N TYR A 6 5.58 -0.38 -25.41
CA TYR A 6 4.69 0.16 -24.39
C TYR A 6 3.49 -0.72 -24.00
N GLN A 7 3.16 -1.76 -24.78
CA GLN A 7 2.00 -2.63 -24.56
C GLN A 7 2.35 -3.92 -23.81
N ASN A 8 3.57 -4.44 -23.97
CA ASN A 8 4.03 -5.62 -23.23
C ASN A 8 4.63 -5.18 -21.90
N LYS A 9 3.80 -5.22 -20.84
CA LYS A 9 4.26 -4.96 -19.48
C LYS A 9 4.22 -6.24 -18.68
N ASP A 10 5.36 -6.58 -18.09
CA ASP A 10 5.47 -7.67 -17.14
C ASP A 10 5.27 -7.11 -15.73
N GLU A 11 4.53 -7.86 -14.90
CA GLU A 11 4.44 -7.56 -13.48
C GLU A 11 5.72 -8.00 -12.77
N VAL A 12 6.32 -7.07 -12.04
CA VAL A 12 7.57 -7.27 -11.31
C VAL A 12 7.44 -6.70 -9.91
N SER A 13 8.35 -7.12 -9.05
CA SER A 13 8.46 -6.65 -7.67
C SER A 13 9.86 -6.15 -7.37
N VAL A 14 9.96 -5.21 -6.42
CA VAL A 14 11.21 -4.79 -5.80
C VAL A 14 11.04 -4.71 -4.29
N PRO A 15 12.00 -5.23 -3.51
CA PRO A 15 11.99 -5.01 -2.07
C PRO A 15 12.46 -3.58 -1.73
N ILE A 16 11.79 -2.96 -0.77
CA ILE A 16 11.96 -1.52 -0.44
C ILE A 16 12.32 -1.28 1.03
N GLY A 17 12.81 -2.31 1.71
CA GLY A 17 13.13 -2.28 3.15
C GLY A 17 11.97 -2.71 4.05
N ASN A 18 12.28 -3.00 5.31
CA ASN A 18 11.33 -3.41 6.36
C ASN A 18 10.40 -4.57 5.97
N GLY A 19 10.89 -5.48 5.12
CA GLY A 19 10.13 -6.63 4.62
C GLY A 19 9.01 -6.29 3.63
N LEU A 20 8.89 -5.03 3.19
CA LEU A 20 7.89 -4.59 2.22
C LEU A 20 8.35 -4.81 0.78
N ILE A 21 7.39 -5.20 -0.07
CA ILE A 21 7.62 -5.51 -1.49
C ILE A 21 6.72 -4.63 -2.34
N TYR A 22 7.30 -3.81 -3.22
CA TYR A 22 6.58 -2.94 -4.13
C TYR A 22 6.38 -3.62 -5.48
N VAL A 23 5.13 -3.78 -5.88
CA VAL A 23 4.70 -4.42 -7.14
C VAL A 23 4.32 -3.37 -8.16
N PHE A 24 4.77 -3.54 -9.40
CA PHE A 24 4.45 -2.67 -10.51
C PHE A 24 4.68 -3.37 -11.85
N GLU A 25 4.23 -2.71 -12.90
CA GLU A 25 4.40 -3.17 -14.28
C GLU A 25 5.59 -2.47 -14.93
N THR A 26 6.42 -3.22 -15.64
CA THR A 26 7.57 -2.69 -16.37
C THR A 26 7.71 -3.32 -17.74
N ASN A 27 8.32 -2.59 -18.67
CA ASN A 27 8.68 -3.03 -20.01
C ASN A 27 10.21 -3.04 -20.20
N VAL A 28 10.95 -2.96 -19.10
CA VAL A 28 12.41 -3.06 -19.09
C VAL A 28 12.82 -4.50 -19.40
N ASP A 29 13.88 -4.69 -20.17
CA ASP A 29 14.37 -6.01 -20.56
C ASP A 29 14.82 -6.83 -19.33
N THR A 30 14.85 -8.16 -19.47
CA THR A 30 15.17 -9.07 -18.37
C THR A 30 16.56 -8.84 -17.75
N ALA A 31 17.56 -8.43 -18.54
CA ALA A 31 18.91 -8.19 -18.04
C ALA A 31 18.96 -6.93 -17.16
N GLU A 32 18.32 -5.85 -17.60
CA GLU A 32 18.17 -4.62 -16.85
C GLU A 32 17.28 -4.79 -15.62
N ARG A 33 16.21 -5.59 -15.70
CA ARG A 33 15.38 -5.96 -14.54
C ARG A 33 16.23 -6.59 -13.45
N THR A 34 17.08 -7.54 -13.83
CA THR A 34 18.02 -8.20 -12.90
C THR A 34 18.97 -7.19 -12.27
N ALA A 35 19.56 -6.29 -13.07
CA ALA A 35 20.44 -5.24 -12.56
C ALA A 35 19.73 -4.26 -11.59
N LEU A 36 18.45 -3.98 -11.84
CA LEU A 36 17.61 -3.12 -11.00
C LEU A 36 17.14 -3.81 -9.70
N GLY A 37 17.46 -5.09 -9.52
CA GLY A 37 16.99 -5.91 -8.39
C GLY A 37 15.50 -6.25 -8.47
N GLN A 38 14.93 -6.28 -9.68
CA GLN A 38 13.54 -6.63 -9.91
C GLN A 38 13.36 -8.13 -10.03
N THR A 39 12.30 -8.65 -9.42
CA THR A 39 11.91 -10.06 -9.53
C THR A 39 10.57 -10.14 -10.26
N ALA A 40 10.48 -10.96 -11.31
CA ALA A 40 9.22 -11.21 -12.01
C ALA A 40 8.19 -11.82 -11.05
N ILE A 41 6.96 -11.34 -11.10
CA ILE A 41 5.85 -11.94 -10.36
C ILE A 41 5.22 -13.02 -11.23
N ALA A 42 5.29 -14.25 -10.75
CA ALA A 42 4.61 -15.40 -11.35
C ALA A 42 3.19 -15.55 -10.75
N ALA A 43 2.64 -16.76 -10.74
CA ALA A 43 1.26 -17.02 -10.28
C ALA A 43 0.99 -16.69 -8.79
N THR A 44 2.03 -16.51 -7.97
CA THR A 44 1.87 -16.22 -6.54
C THR A 44 2.56 -14.91 -6.18
N VAL A 45 1.77 -13.97 -5.66
CA VAL A 45 2.28 -12.69 -5.19
C VAL A 45 2.92 -12.87 -3.81
N PRO A 46 4.15 -12.36 -3.57
CA PRO A 46 4.83 -12.47 -2.28
C PRO A 46 4.00 -11.92 -1.11
N ALA A 47 4.27 -12.43 0.11
CA ALA A 47 3.76 -11.80 1.33
C ALA A 47 4.28 -10.36 1.45
N ASN A 48 3.53 -9.49 2.15
CA ASN A 48 3.87 -8.07 2.34
C ASN A 48 4.02 -7.25 1.04
N ALA A 49 3.54 -7.79 -0.09
CA ALA A 49 3.53 -7.11 -1.36
C ALA A 49 2.37 -6.12 -1.45
N PHE A 50 2.62 -4.99 -2.11
CA PHE A 50 1.59 -4.03 -2.45
C PHE A 50 1.84 -3.39 -3.82
N LYS A 51 0.77 -3.09 -4.55
CA LYS A 51 0.79 -2.44 -5.87
C LYS A 51 0.23 -1.03 -5.76
N GLY A 52 0.83 -0.10 -6.51
CA GLY A 52 0.29 1.25 -6.70
C GLY A 52 0.30 2.16 -5.47
N GLY A 53 1.10 1.86 -4.43
CA GLY A 53 1.19 2.70 -3.24
C GLY A 53 1.84 4.07 -3.51
N ASN A 54 1.37 5.09 -2.79
CA ASN A 54 1.95 6.43 -2.77
C ASN A 54 3.20 6.50 -1.87
N SER A 55 3.22 5.74 -0.78
CA SER A 55 4.34 5.67 0.17
C SER A 55 4.27 4.37 0.97
N PRO A 56 5.38 3.69 1.29
CA PRO A 56 6.72 3.93 0.73
C PRO A 56 6.75 3.59 -0.77
N LYS A 57 7.67 4.23 -1.49
CA LYS A 57 7.84 4.05 -2.93
C LYS A 57 9.33 3.86 -3.21
N PRO A 58 9.71 2.89 -4.06
CA PRO A 58 11.11 2.69 -4.41
C PRO A 58 11.68 3.88 -5.18
N ARG A 59 13.01 4.02 -5.13
CA ARG A 59 13.73 4.93 -6.02
C ARG A 59 13.55 4.53 -7.48
N ARG A 60 13.57 5.53 -8.36
CA ARG A 60 13.58 5.31 -9.81
C ARG A 60 15.01 5.46 -10.33
N ALA A 61 15.46 4.50 -11.12
CA ALA A 61 16.72 4.56 -11.85
C ALA A 61 16.44 4.74 -13.34
N ARG A 62 17.29 5.50 -14.02
CA ARG A 62 17.23 5.65 -15.47
C ARG A 62 18.62 5.60 -16.11
N ARG A 63 18.70 5.11 -17.34
CA ARG A 63 19.92 5.05 -18.14
C ARG A 63 19.60 5.31 -19.59
N LEU A 64 20.49 6.03 -20.28
CA LEU A 64 20.41 6.22 -21.71
C LEU A 64 21.04 5.00 -22.41
N THR A 65 20.31 4.41 -23.34
CA THR A 65 20.74 3.30 -24.19
C THR A 65 20.72 3.75 -25.66
N ALA A 66 21.20 2.90 -26.57
CA ALA A 66 21.10 3.16 -28.00
C ALA A 66 19.65 3.38 -28.47
N ASP A 67 18.69 2.68 -27.84
CA ASP A 67 17.26 2.76 -28.15
C ASP A 67 16.51 3.86 -27.37
N GLY A 68 17.24 4.70 -26.63
CA GLY A 68 16.69 5.78 -25.81
C GLY A 68 16.74 5.52 -24.31
N TRP A 69 15.87 6.17 -23.55
CA TRP A 69 15.88 6.10 -22.09
C TRP A 69 15.16 4.86 -21.57
N ASN A 70 15.86 4.03 -20.80
CA ASN A 70 15.26 3.02 -19.95
C ASN A 70 15.10 3.59 -18.53
N SER A 71 13.92 3.42 -17.93
CA SER A 71 13.61 4.02 -16.63
C SER A 71 12.59 3.18 -15.86
N SER A 72 12.97 2.73 -14.67
CA SER A 72 12.14 1.85 -13.84
C SER A 72 12.51 1.97 -12.37
N PHE A 73 11.73 1.36 -11.48
CA PHE A 73 12.04 1.34 -10.06
C PHE A 73 13.18 0.36 -9.76
N CYS A 74 14.05 0.70 -8.82
CA CYS A 74 15.10 -0.21 -8.36
C CYS A 74 14.87 -0.62 -6.91
N ALA A 75 15.39 -1.81 -6.57
CA ALA A 75 15.37 -2.31 -5.21
C ALA A 75 16.21 -1.42 -4.28
N GLU A 76 15.70 -1.21 -3.06
CA GLU A 76 16.46 -0.55 -2.00
C GLU A 76 17.26 -1.56 -1.16
N THR A 77 16.91 -2.85 -1.28
CA THR A 77 17.57 -3.99 -0.63
C THR A 77 17.85 -5.11 -1.64
N PRO A 78 19.01 -5.78 -1.62
CA PRO A 78 20.16 -5.49 -0.77
C PRO A 78 20.76 -4.11 -1.10
N THR A 79 21.44 -3.49 -0.12
CA THR A 79 21.98 -2.13 -0.22
C THR A 79 23.07 -1.98 -1.29
N THR A 80 23.54 -3.09 -1.86
CA THR A 80 24.52 -3.17 -2.94
C THR A 80 23.94 -2.86 -4.34
N VAL A 81 22.62 -2.94 -4.53
CA VAL A 81 21.97 -2.69 -5.83
C VAL A 81 22.22 -1.25 -6.32
N ILE A 82 22.03 -0.25 -5.45
CA ILE A 82 22.18 1.16 -5.84
C ILE A 82 23.64 1.51 -6.22
N PRO A 83 24.68 1.15 -5.44
CA PRO A 83 26.07 1.31 -5.86
C PRO A 83 26.38 0.62 -7.20
N ALA A 84 25.93 -0.62 -7.40
CA ALA A 84 26.17 -1.36 -8.63
C ALA A 84 25.51 -0.68 -9.85
N LEU A 85 24.28 -0.18 -9.70
CA LEU A 85 23.60 0.59 -10.74
C LEU A 85 24.38 1.86 -11.11
N LYS A 86 24.87 2.62 -10.12
CA LYS A 86 25.68 3.82 -10.38
C LYS A 86 26.97 3.48 -11.12
N ALA A 87 27.66 2.41 -10.72
CA ALA A 87 28.87 1.93 -11.40
C ALA A 87 28.57 1.50 -12.85
N ALA A 88 27.38 0.94 -13.11
CA ALA A 88 26.89 0.59 -14.44
C ALA A 88 26.28 1.77 -15.24
N GLY A 89 26.51 3.01 -14.79
CA GLY A 89 26.10 4.23 -15.51
C GLY A 89 24.64 4.64 -15.33
N TRP A 90 23.90 4.05 -14.38
CA TRP A 90 22.52 4.45 -14.09
C TRP A 90 22.47 5.74 -13.25
N GLN A 91 21.56 6.63 -13.62
CA GLN A 91 21.15 7.75 -12.79
C GLN A 91 20.05 7.30 -11.83
N VAL A 92 20.40 7.14 -10.55
CA VAL A 92 19.44 6.77 -9.50
C VAL A 92 18.90 8.02 -8.82
N GLY A 93 17.57 8.16 -8.79
CA GLY A 93 16.88 9.27 -8.15
C GLY A 93 17.08 9.31 -6.62
N ARG A 94 16.60 10.40 -6.02
CA ARG A 94 16.61 10.57 -4.56
C ARG A 94 15.63 9.60 -3.89
N THR A 95 15.87 9.29 -2.62
CA THR A 95 14.90 8.56 -1.80
C THR A 95 13.58 9.33 -1.75
N PRO A 96 12.45 8.70 -2.08
CA PRO A 96 11.15 9.33 -1.92
C PRO A 96 10.89 9.69 -0.45
N LYS A 97 10.22 10.82 -0.21
CA LYS A 97 9.84 11.20 1.15
C LYS A 97 8.81 10.20 1.69
N LYS A 98 9.06 9.67 2.89
CA LYS A 98 8.06 8.90 3.63
C LYS A 98 6.95 9.84 4.11
N ARG A 99 5.72 9.35 4.18
CA ARG A 99 4.60 10.13 4.71
C ARG A 99 4.70 10.14 6.24
N GLY A 100 4.57 11.33 6.83
CA GLY A 100 4.59 11.46 8.29
C GLY A 100 3.33 10.90 8.95
N ILE A 101 3.46 10.56 10.24
CA ILE A 101 2.36 10.12 11.09
C ILE A 101 1.77 11.33 11.80
N ILE A 102 0.44 11.40 11.85
CA ILE A 102 -0.29 12.43 12.58
C ILE A 102 -0.80 11.83 13.90
N THR A 103 -0.25 12.29 15.02
CA THR A 103 -0.61 11.83 16.38
C THR A 103 -0.96 12.96 17.35
N GLY A 104 -0.95 14.23 16.91
CA GLY A 104 -1.12 15.39 17.78
C GLY A 104 -2.55 15.51 18.35
N ALA A 105 -2.67 15.86 19.62
CA ALA A 105 -3.96 16.06 20.30
C ALA A 105 -4.83 17.16 19.66
N THR A 106 -4.21 18.15 19.01
CA THR A 106 -4.89 19.24 18.30
C THR A 106 -5.06 18.97 16.79
N ALA A 107 -4.60 17.82 16.29
CA ALA A 107 -4.71 17.51 14.87
C ALA A 107 -6.16 17.20 14.49
N ARG A 108 -6.57 17.62 13.28
CA ARG A 108 -7.92 17.32 12.74
C ARG A 108 -8.07 15.89 12.23
N ALA A 109 -6.98 15.14 12.19
CA ALA A 109 -6.97 13.74 11.79
C ALA A 109 -5.90 13.00 12.58
N VAL A 110 -6.06 11.69 12.69
CA VAL A 110 -5.08 10.77 13.25
C VAL A 110 -4.71 9.74 12.20
N THR A 111 -3.43 9.37 12.14
CA THR A 111 -2.99 8.27 11.28
C THR A 111 -3.36 6.95 11.92
N VAL A 112 -4.09 6.14 11.17
CA VAL A 112 -4.50 4.79 11.57
C VAL A 112 -4.12 3.81 10.48
N TYR A 113 -4.10 2.53 10.81
CA TYR A 113 -3.88 1.47 9.85
C TYR A 113 -4.71 0.24 10.15
N ALA A 114 -4.89 -0.58 9.12
CA ALA A 114 -5.43 -1.93 9.22
C ALA A 114 -4.45 -2.90 8.56
N THR A 115 -4.29 -4.09 9.13
CA THR A 115 -3.36 -5.08 8.60
C THR A 115 -4.05 -5.98 7.57
N VAL A 116 -3.46 -6.08 6.38
CA VAL A 116 -3.94 -6.93 5.29
C VAL A 116 -2.74 -7.60 4.64
N ARG A 117 -2.74 -8.94 4.51
CA ARG A 117 -1.59 -9.68 3.96
C ARG A 117 -0.21 -9.30 4.55
N GLY A 118 -0.19 -8.94 5.83
CA GLY A 118 1.01 -8.49 6.54
C GLY A 118 1.45 -7.04 6.27
N ILE A 119 0.77 -6.31 5.37
CA ILE A 119 1.00 -4.87 5.20
C ILE A 119 0.14 -4.05 6.16
N LYS A 120 0.69 -2.96 6.70
CA LYS A 120 -0.07 -1.96 7.48
C LYS A 120 -0.64 -0.90 6.54
N PHE A 121 -1.85 -1.13 6.02
CA PHE A 121 -2.51 -0.19 5.12
C PHE A 121 -2.98 1.03 5.90
N ALA A 122 -2.42 2.21 5.62
CA ALA A 122 -2.57 3.42 6.40
C ALA A 122 -3.43 4.48 5.71
N TRP A 123 -4.20 5.21 6.52
CA TRP A 123 -4.92 6.40 6.10
C TRP A 123 -5.02 7.40 7.26
N ASN A 124 -5.41 8.64 6.93
CA ASN A 124 -5.72 9.63 7.94
C ASN A 124 -7.22 9.59 8.20
N MET A 125 -7.61 9.25 9.43
CA MET A 125 -9.00 9.28 9.89
C MET A 125 -9.29 10.63 10.57
N PRO A 126 -10.35 11.35 10.19
CA PRO A 126 -10.76 12.57 10.91
C PRO A 126 -11.00 12.28 12.39
N THR A 127 -10.62 13.22 13.27
CA THR A 127 -10.79 13.03 14.73
C THR A 127 -12.25 12.89 15.15
N GLU A 128 -13.16 13.59 14.48
CA GLU A 128 -14.61 13.46 14.67
C GLU A 128 -15.12 12.05 14.33
N THR A 129 -14.59 11.45 13.25
CA THR A 129 -14.92 10.07 12.86
C THR A 129 -14.41 9.09 13.91
N ARG A 130 -13.17 9.26 14.38
CA ARG A 130 -12.62 8.42 15.47
C ARG A 130 -13.47 8.51 16.74
N ALA A 131 -13.82 9.73 17.16
CA ALA A 131 -14.68 9.95 18.32
C ALA A 131 -16.05 9.25 18.16
N SER A 132 -16.59 9.23 16.94
CA SER A 132 -17.87 8.58 16.65
C SER A 132 -17.80 7.04 16.61
N ILE A 133 -16.67 6.46 16.24
CA ILE A 133 -16.47 5.00 16.18
C ILE A 133 -16.09 4.43 17.56
N THR A 134 -15.37 5.19 18.39
CA THR A 134 -14.72 4.77 19.64
C THR A 134 -13.52 3.83 19.44
N ASP A 135 -12.56 3.86 20.38
CA ASP A 135 -11.34 3.05 20.31
C ASP A 135 -11.61 1.53 20.42
N ALA A 136 -12.66 1.15 21.17
CA ALA A 136 -13.10 -0.25 21.29
C ALA A 136 -13.59 -0.81 19.95
N THR A 137 -14.46 -0.08 19.24
CA THR A 137 -14.92 -0.48 17.90
C THR A 137 -13.79 -0.45 16.88
N MET A 138 -12.87 0.52 16.95
CA MET A 138 -11.69 0.51 16.08
C MET A 138 -10.89 -0.78 16.23
N THR A 139 -10.65 -1.20 17.48
CA THR A 139 -9.95 -2.45 17.79
C THR A 139 -10.73 -3.66 17.27
N ALA A 140 -12.05 -3.69 17.47
CA ALA A 140 -12.93 -4.74 16.96
C ALA A 140 -13.01 -4.78 15.42
N LEU A 141 -12.74 -3.66 14.74
CA LEU A 141 -12.58 -3.59 13.28
C LEU A 141 -11.14 -3.90 12.81
N GLY A 142 -10.20 -4.18 13.72
CA GLY A 142 -8.80 -4.42 13.38
C GLY A 142 -8.05 -3.16 12.96
N ILE A 143 -8.51 -1.99 13.39
CA ILE A 143 -7.90 -0.68 13.13
C ILE A 143 -7.04 -0.30 14.33
N GLN A 144 -5.80 0.08 14.07
CA GLN A 144 -4.84 0.52 15.08
C GLN A 144 -4.41 1.97 14.82
N VAL A 145 -4.20 2.74 15.89
CA VAL A 145 -3.59 4.07 15.80
C VAL A 145 -2.10 3.91 15.56
N ALA A 146 -1.57 4.59 14.54
CA ALA A 146 -0.15 4.53 14.23
C ALA A 146 0.69 5.28 15.26
N THR A 147 1.86 4.72 15.55
CA THR A 147 2.88 5.25 16.47
C THR A 147 4.16 5.56 15.72
N ALA A 148 5.12 6.26 16.34
CA ALA A 148 6.40 6.57 15.70
C ALA A 148 7.16 5.31 15.21
N ALA A 149 7.00 4.17 15.88
CA ALA A 149 7.59 2.90 15.48
C ALA A 149 7.04 2.35 14.15
N ASP A 150 5.85 2.79 13.74
CA ASP A 150 5.20 2.31 12.52
C ASP A 150 5.67 3.03 11.25
N THR A 151 6.32 4.20 11.38
CA THR A 151 6.66 5.14 10.28
C THR A 151 7.24 4.46 9.04
N ASP A 152 7.98 3.40 9.27
CA ASP A 152 8.79 2.69 8.30
C ASP A 152 8.09 1.48 7.64
N THR A 153 6.88 1.16 8.09
CA THR A 153 6.09 -0.01 7.69
C THR A 153 4.68 0.34 7.15
N LEU A 154 4.24 1.60 7.31
CA LEU A 154 2.93 2.05 6.84
C LEU A 154 2.87 2.18 5.32
N VAL A 155 1.89 1.54 4.70
CA VAL A 155 1.62 1.59 3.26
C VAL A 155 0.42 2.50 2.99
N TRP A 156 0.62 3.54 2.21
CA TRP A 156 -0.33 4.59 1.90
C TRP A 156 -0.83 4.50 0.47
N GLY A 157 -2.14 4.48 0.29
CA GLY A 157 -2.75 4.59 -1.05
C GLY A 157 -2.44 3.43 -1.98
N ALA A 158 -2.12 2.24 -1.46
CA ALA A 158 -1.99 1.04 -2.28
C ALA A 158 -3.30 0.75 -3.02
N SER A 159 -3.21 0.37 -4.29
CA SER A 159 -4.35 -0.14 -5.05
C SER A 159 -4.65 -1.58 -4.66
N LEU A 160 -3.60 -2.38 -4.39
CA LEU A 160 -3.67 -3.76 -3.93
C LEU A 160 -2.59 -4.05 -2.86
N PRO A 161 -2.88 -4.86 -1.84
CA PRO A 161 -4.23 -5.21 -1.42
C PRO A 161 -4.89 -3.97 -0.78
N ARG A 162 -6.18 -3.75 -1.08
CA ARG A 162 -6.95 -2.66 -0.45
C ARG A 162 -7.94 -3.27 0.54
N PRO A 163 -7.87 -2.95 1.84
CA PRO A 163 -8.76 -3.53 2.84
C PRO A 163 -10.24 -3.35 2.50
N ALA A 164 -11.10 -4.22 3.04
CA ALA A 164 -12.54 -4.08 2.88
C ALA A 164 -13.03 -2.77 3.49
N LYS A 165 -13.95 -2.10 2.79
CA LYS A 165 -14.62 -0.88 3.28
C LYS A 165 -15.90 -1.27 3.98
N VAL A 166 -16.06 -0.78 5.20
CA VAL A 166 -17.20 -1.05 6.07
C VAL A 166 -17.99 0.22 6.34
N GLN A 167 -19.28 0.04 6.64
CA GLN A 167 -20.22 1.10 6.94
C GLN A 167 -21.00 0.79 8.21
N PHE A 168 -21.24 1.82 9.01
CA PHE A 168 -22.21 1.81 10.09
C PHE A 168 -23.24 2.91 9.85
N LYS A 169 -24.53 2.56 9.89
CA LYS A 169 -25.62 3.52 9.82
C LYS A 169 -26.08 3.82 11.25
N ARG A 170 -25.78 5.01 11.74
CA ARG A 170 -26.27 5.48 13.05
C ARG A 170 -27.75 5.83 12.91
N THR A 171 -28.60 5.16 13.68
CA THR A 171 -30.07 5.32 13.64
C THR A 171 -30.58 6.47 14.51
N THR A 172 -29.76 6.95 15.44
CA THR A 172 -30.06 8.11 16.29
C THR A 172 -29.08 9.24 16.00
N ALA A 173 -29.52 10.25 15.24
CA ALA A 173 -28.84 11.54 15.23
C ALA A 173 -28.99 12.19 16.62
N PRO A 174 -27.93 12.76 17.20
CA PRO A 174 -28.01 13.48 18.48
C PRO A 174 -28.99 14.67 18.47
N LEU A 175 -29.40 15.15 17.29
CA LEU A 175 -30.18 16.37 17.09
C LEU A 175 -31.43 16.18 16.22
N GLY A 176 -31.99 14.97 16.14
CA GLY A 176 -33.35 14.78 15.60
C GLY A 176 -33.53 14.98 14.09
N GLY A 177 -32.50 14.84 13.27
CA GLY A 177 -32.64 14.89 11.81
C GLY A 177 -31.49 14.23 11.06
N GLY A 178 -31.74 13.02 10.53
CA GLY A 178 -30.83 12.31 9.61
C GLY A 178 -30.22 11.03 10.17
N ALA A 179 -29.85 10.10 9.28
CA ALA A 179 -29.04 8.93 9.62
C ALA A 179 -27.59 9.23 9.22
N ASP A 180 -26.68 9.28 10.19
CA ASP A 180 -25.26 9.45 9.90
C ASP A 180 -24.67 8.14 9.38
N ILE A 181 -23.94 8.24 8.27
CA ILE A 181 -23.22 7.13 7.66
C ILE A 181 -21.74 7.29 8.01
N LEU A 182 -21.24 6.39 8.85
CA LEU A 182 -19.81 6.26 9.11
C LEU A 182 -19.22 5.24 8.15
N THR A 183 -18.11 5.58 7.49
CA THR A 183 -17.37 4.63 6.65
C THR A 183 -15.89 4.59 7.03
N THR A 184 -15.31 3.40 7.02
CA THR A 184 -13.88 3.18 7.28
C THR A 184 -13.44 1.87 6.61
N TYR A 185 -12.19 1.49 6.79
CA TYR A 185 -11.66 0.17 6.46
C TYR A 185 -11.65 -0.75 7.67
N CYS A 186 -11.65 -2.07 7.45
CA CYS A 186 -11.40 -3.07 8.49
C CYS A 186 -10.17 -3.93 8.16
N GLY A 187 -9.58 -4.55 9.18
CA GLY A 187 -8.52 -5.54 9.03
C GLY A 187 -9.02 -6.81 8.35
N GLN A 188 -8.10 -7.54 7.71
CA GLN A 188 -8.44 -8.77 6.97
C GLN A 188 -9.07 -9.84 7.89
N ALA A 189 -8.60 -9.95 9.13
CA ALA A 189 -9.11 -10.94 10.09
C ALA A 189 -10.52 -10.60 10.63
N GLN A 190 -11.00 -9.36 10.39
CA GLN A 190 -12.28 -8.86 10.87
C GLN A 190 -13.36 -8.86 9.78
N GLU A 191 -13.02 -9.25 8.54
CA GLU A 191 -13.98 -9.27 7.42
C GLU A 191 -15.21 -10.15 7.75
N ASP A 192 -15.01 -11.27 8.46
CA ASP A 192 -16.07 -12.22 8.82
C ASP A 192 -16.63 -12.03 10.25
N ASN A 193 -16.05 -11.10 11.02
CA ASN A 193 -16.37 -10.90 12.45
C ASN A 193 -16.57 -9.41 12.75
N LEU A 194 -17.39 -8.73 11.95
CA LEU A 194 -17.66 -7.31 12.13
C LEU A 194 -18.47 -7.04 13.41
N PRO A 195 -18.23 -5.90 14.10
CA PRO A 195 -19.05 -5.48 15.23
C PRO A 195 -20.52 -5.27 14.80
N ALA A 196 -21.45 -5.45 15.75
CA ALA A 196 -22.88 -5.32 15.48
C ALA A 196 -23.23 -3.99 14.77
N GLY A 197 -24.04 -4.09 13.72
CA GLY A 197 -24.49 -2.95 12.90
C GLY A 197 -23.51 -2.48 11.83
N TRP A 198 -22.26 -3.00 11.81
CA TRP A 198 -21.33 -2.78 10.70
C TRP A 198 -21.58 -3.77 9.57
N LYS A 199 -21.39 -3.32 8.34
CA LYS A 199 -21.45 -4.18 7.15
C LYS A 199 -20.37 -3.82 6.16
N ILE A 200 -19.91 -4.81 5.40
CA ILE A 200 -19.03 -4.59 4.24
C ILE A 200 -19.86 -3.92 3.14
N ILE A 201 -19.39 -2.77 2.66
CA ILE A 201 -19.94 -2.07 1.49
C ILE A 201 -19.06 -2.22 0.26
N GLN A 202 -17.79 -2.56 0.47
CA GLN A 202 -16.88 -2.86 -0.60
C GLN A 202 -15.93 -3.96 -0.12
N PRO A 203 -15.94 -5.15 -0.76
CA PRO A 203 -15.04 -6.21 -0.38
C PRO A 203 -13.59 -5.79 -0.60
N ARG A 204 -12.67 -6.43 0.12
CA ARG A 204 -11.24 -6.23 -0.04
C ARG A 204 -10.83 -6.47 -1.49
N LEU A 205 -10.04 -5.56 -2.04
CA LEU A 205 -9.36 -5.83 -3.31
C LEU A 205 -8.11 -6.67 -3.06
N LYS A 206 -8.06 -7.81 -3.74
CA LYS A 206 -7.01 -8.83 -3.60
C LYS A 206 -6.14 -8.84 -4.86
N PHE A 207 -4.93 -9.38 -4.74
CA PHE A 207 -4.17 -9.70 -5.95
C PHE A 207 -4.85 -10.85 -6.70
N PRO A 208 -4.70 -10.93 -8.03
CA PRO A 208 -5.08 -12.13 -8.78
C PRO A 208 -4.42 -13.37 -8.17
N GLY A 209 -5.20 -14.44 -7.95
CA GLY A 209 -4.69 -15.69 -7.37
C GLY A 209 -4.61 -15.72 -5.84
N ASP A 210 -4.99 -14.64 -5.14
CA ASP A 210 -5.08 -14.68 -3.68
C ASP A 210 -6.17 -15.67 -3.23
N PRO A 211 -5.90 -16.48 -2.18
CA PRO A 211 -6.90 -17.40 -1.68
C PRO A 211 -8.17 -16.63 -1.29
N VAL A 212 -9.31 -17.17 -1.72
CA VAL A 212 -10.61 -16.72 -1.25
C VAL A 212 -10.67 -17.09 0.23
N THR A 213 -10.67 -16.10 1.11
CA THR A 213 -11.04 -16.35 2.51
C THR A 213 -12.47 -16.90 2.49
N PRO A 214 -12.74 -18.08 3.11
CA PRO A 214 -14.08 -18.63 3.20
C PRO A 214 -15.03 -17.72 3.98
#